data_AF-A0A1F9MMV2-F1
#
_entry.id   AF-A0A1F9MMV2-F1
#
_cell.length_a   1.000
_cell.length_b   1.000
_cell.length_c   1.000
_cell.angle_alpha   90.00
_cell.angle_beta   90.00
_cell.angle_gamma   90.00
#
_symmetry.space_group_name_H-M   'P 1'
#
loop_
_entity.id
_entity.type
_entity.pdbx_description
1 polymer ?
#
loop_
_entity_poly.entity_id
_entity_poly.type
_entity_poly.pdbx_seq_one_letter_code
_entity_poly.pdbx_strand_id
1 'polypeptide(L)' 'MEISINQDFLDKIEAIAQGPNADLFRRLVDILYKQEEEYFSAEDLAEIERGEEEVRRGEFVSLEEYEKTRGL' A
#
# COMPACT_ATOMS: atom_id res chain seq x y z
N MET A 1 13.66 25.69 -0.22
CA MET A 1 14.82 24.79 -0.11
C MET A 1 15.26 24.51 -1.53
N GLU A 2 16.38 25.09 -2.00
CA GLU A 2 16.91 24.71 -3.31
C GLU A 2 17.46 23.30 -3.18
N ILE A 3 16.80 22.34 -3.84
CA ILE A 3 17.32 20.97 -3.92
C ILE A 3 18.35 21.00 -5.05
N SER A 4 19.64 21.08 -4.71
CA SER A 4 20.69 20.85 -5.70
C SER A 4 20.70 19.36 -6.03
N ILE A 5 20.08 18.98 -7.14
CA ILE A 5 20.10 17.59 -7.59
C ILE A 5 21.52 17.29 -8.10
N ASN A 6 22.13 16.25 -7.56
CA ASN A 6 23.47 15.81 -7.96
C ASN A 6 23.45 15.34 -9.43
N GLN A 7 24.36 15.87 -10.26
CA GLN A 7 24.43 15.50 -11.68
C GLN A 7 24.75 14.02 -11.89
N ASP A 8 25.63 13.42 -11.09
CA ASP A 8 25.95 11.99 -11.17
C ASP A 8 24.71 11.12 -10.88
N PHE A 9 23.80 11.61 -10.04
CA PHE A 9 22.53 10.94 -9.80
C PHE A 9 21.63 11.00 -11.03
N LEU A 10 21.51 12.16 -11.69
CA LEU A 10 20.74 12.29 -12.93
C LEU A 10 21.29 11.40 -14.04
N ASP A 11 22.60 11.36 -14.22
CA ASP A 11 23.26 10.56 -15.25
C ASP A 11 22.98 9.06 -15.06
N LYS A 12 22.97 8.58 -13.80
CA LYS A 12 22.62 7.19 -13.47
C LYS A 12 21.15 6.88 -13.76
N ILE A 13 20.25 7.80 -13.42
CA ILE A 13 18.83 7.64 -13.69
C ILE A 13 18.57 7.60 -15.21
N GLU A 14 19.24 8.46 -15.97
CA GLU A 14 19.15 8.48 -17.43
C GLU A 14 19.69 7.17 -18.05
N ALA A 15 20.83 6.67 -17.57
CA ALA A 15 21.39 5.39 -18.01
C ALA A 15 20.43 4.21 -17.75
N ILE A 16 19.72 4.21 -16.62
CA ILE A 16 18.72 3.19 -16.31
C ILE A 16 17.48 3.33 -17.22
N ALA A 17 17.01 4.56 -17.44
CA ALA A 17 15.84 4.86 -18.26
C ALA A 17 16.06 4.59 -19.76
N GLN A 18 17.31 4.60 -20.23
CA GLN A 18 17.69 4.22 -21.60
C GLN A 18 18.20 2.77 -21.71
N GLY A 19 18.37 2.09 -20.58
CA GLY A 19 18.92 0.75 -20.51
C GLY A 19 17.88 -0.37 -20.67
N PRO A 20 18.31 -1.64 -20.61
CA PRO A 20 17.43 -2.80 -20.74
C PRO A 20 16.37 -2.90 -19.62
N ASN A 21 16.57 -2.20 -18.50
CA ASN A 21 15.66 -2.18 -17.36
C ASN A 21 14.74 -0.95 -17.34
N ALA A 22 14.67 -0.18 -18.43
CA ALA A 22 13.88 1.05 -18.53
C ALA A 22 12.41 0.86 -18.10
N ASP A 23 11.78 -0.24 -18.52
CA ASP A 23 10.38 -0.53 -18.18
C ASP A 23 10.19 -0.86 -16.70
N LEU A 24 11.14 -1.56 -16.09
CA LEU A 24 11.11 -1.83 -14.65
C LEU A 24 11.25 -0.53 -13.86
N PHE A 25 12.14 0.36 -14.30
CA PHE A 25 12.34 1.67 -13.69
C PHE A 25 11.09 2.55 -13.81
N ARG A 26 10.43 2.59 -14.97
CA ARG A 26 9.16 3.30 -15.16
C ARG A 26 8.08 2.80 -14.21
N ARG A 27 7.91 1.47 -14.08
CA ARG A 27 6.94 0.89 -13.14
C ARG A 27 7.26 1.23 -11.68
N LEU A 28 8.54 1.25 -11.31
CA LEU A 28 8.95 1.65 -9.97
C LEU A 28 8.60 3.12 -9.70
N VAL A 29 8.92 4.01 -10.64
CA VAL A 29 8.54 5.43 -10.56
C VAL A 29 7.02 5.57 -10.48
N ASP A 30 6.28 4.85 -11.32
CA ASP A 30 4.82 4.85 -11.26
C ASP A 30 4.33 4.41 -9.88
N ILE A 31 4.84 3.35 -9.27
CA ILE A 31 4.44 2.92 -7.91
C ILE A 31 4.76 3.99 -6.86
N LEU A 32 5.91 4.66 -6.97
CA LEU A 32 6.34 5.67 -6.00
C LEU A 32 5.54 6.97 -6.09
N TYR A 33 5.12 7.36 -7.30
CA TYR A 33 4.43 8.62 -7.55
C TYR A 33 2.92 8.48 -7.71
N LYS A 34 2.45 7.28 -8.09
CA LYS A 34 1.08 6.84 -7.91
C LYS A 34 0.96 6.40 -6.45
N GLN A 35 1.11 7.37 -5.54
CA GLN A 35 0.46 7.27 -4.24
C GLN A 35 -1.02 7.14 -4.55
N GLU A 36 -1.48 5.90 -4.69
CA GLU A 36 -2.90 5.62 -4.62
C GLU A 36 -3.41 6.26 -3.32
N GLU A 37 -4.57 6.90 -3.42
CA GLU A 37 -5.28 7.48 -2.27
C GLU A 37 -5.15 6.50 -1.10
N GLU A 38 -4.83 7.02 0.08
CA GLU A 38 -4.75 6.22 1.31
C GLU A 38 -5.98 5.32 1.37
N TYR A 39 -5.81 4.02 1.07
CA TYR A 39 -6.93 3.10 0.82
C TYR A 39 -7.86 2.98 2.02
N PHE A 40 -7.31 3.31 3.18
CA PHE A 40 -7.96 3.33 4.47
C PHE A 40 -7.75 4.70 5.08
N SER A 41 -8.84 5.36 5.45
CA SER A 41 -8.79 6.53 6.30
C SER A 41 -8.26 6.15 7.70
N ALA A 42 -7.92 7.15 8.50
CA ALA A 42 -7.56 6.92 9.91
C ALA A 42 -8.68 6.22 10.70
N GLU A 43 -9.95 6.43 10.30
CA GLU A 43 -11.10 5.74 10.88
C GLU A 43 -11.12 4.26 10.49
N ASP A 44 -10.90 3.95 9.22
CA ASP A 44 -10.83 2.56 8.74
C ASP A 44 -9.71 1.78 9.45
N LEU A 45 -8.54 2.41 9.62
CA LEU A 45 -7.43 1.80 10.35
C LEU A 45 -7.76 1.54 11.82
N ALA A 46 -8.48 2.46 12.47
CA ALA A 46 -8.92 2.29 13.86
C ALA A 46 -9.99 1.18 14.00
N GLU A 47 -10.87 1.02 13.02
CA GLU A 47 -11.85 -0.09 12.99
C GLU A 47 -11.15 -1.44 12.80
N ILE A 48 -10.14 -1.51 11.92
CA ILE A 48 -9.33 -2.72 11.74
C ILE A 48 -8.62 -3.10 13.04
N GLU A 49 -7.94 -2.14 13.69
CA GLU A 49 -7.24 -2.38 14.95
C GLU A 49 -8.20 -2.87 16.06
N ARG A 50 -9.40 -2.28 16.14
CA ARG A 50 -10.43 -2.73 17.08
C ARG A 50 -10.87 -4.17 16.79
N GLY A 51 -11.16 -4.49 15.52
CA GLY A 51 -11.57 -5.83 15.12
C GLY A 51 -10.50 -6.89 15.43
N GLU A 52 -9.22 -6.57 15.24
CA GLU A 52 -8.14 -7.47 15.64
C GLU A 52 -8.09 -7.71 17.15
N GLU A 53 -8.39 -6.70 17.96
CA GLU A 53 -8.44 -6.82 19.41
C GLU A 53 -9.64 -7.65 19.89
N GLU A 54 -10.81 -7.46 19.29
CA GLU A 54 -12.02 -8.28 19.53
C GLU A 54 -11.72 -9.76 19.24
N VAL A 55 -11.12 -10.06 18.08
CA VAL A 55 -10.70 -11.44 17.74
C VAL A 55 -9.72 -12.00 18.77
N ARG A 56 -8.74 -11.21 19.23
CA ARG A 56 -7.77 -11.62 20.24
C ARG A 56 -8.41 -11.93 21.59
N ARG A 57 -9.49 -11.24 21.93
CA ARG A 57 -10.31 -11.48 23.13
C ARG A 57 -11.29 -12.64 22.98
N GLY A 58 -11.37 -13.24 21.79
CA GLY A 58 -12.32 -14.30 21.47
C GLY A 58 -13.73 -13.80 21.12
N GLU A 59 -13.88 -12.49 20.89
CA GLU A 59 -15.12 -11.83 20.51
C GLU A 59 -15.28 -11.91 18.98
N PHE A 60 -15.43 -13.12 18.45
CA PHE A 60 -15.67 -13.37 17.04
C PHE A 60 -16.79 -14.38 16.85
N VAL A 61 -17.41 -14.37 15.67
CA VAL A 61 -18.33 -15.42 15.23
C VAL A 61 -17.68 -16.22 14.12
N SER A 62 -17.91 -17.53 14.10
CA SER A 62 -17.50 -18.34 12.96
C SER A 62 -18.34 -18.00 11.72
N LEU A 63 -17.80 -18.27 10.53
CA LEU A 63 -18.53 -18.06 9.28
C LEU A 63 -19.83 -18.88 9.25
N GLU A 64 -19.78 -20.13 9.71
CA GLU A 64 -20.95 -21.02 9.79
C GLU A 64 -22.05 -20.45 10.72
N GLU A 65 -21.68 -19.92 11.89
CA GLU A 65 -22.63 -19.26 12.79
C GLU A 65 -23.22 -17.99 12.20
N TYR A 66 -22.41 -17.21 11.49
CA TYR A 66 -22.83 -16.00 10.80
C TYR A 66 -23.85 -16.31 9.69
N GLU A 67 -23.55 -17.28 8.82
CA GLU A 67 -24.42 -17.72 7.72
C GLU A 67 -25.75 -18.26 8.26
N LYS A 68 -25.70 -19.13 9.28
CA LYS A 68 -26.88 -19.67 9.94
C LYS A 68 -27.77 -18.59 10.55
N THR A 69 -27.19 -17.55 11.14
CA THR A 69 -27.94 -16.44 11.75
C THR A 69 -28.59 -15.55 10.69
N ARG A 70 -27.98 -15.45 9.50
CA ARG A 70 -28.48 -14.62 8.39
C ARG A 70 -29.33 -15.40 7.36
N GLY A 71 -29.44 -16.72 7.51
CA GLY A 71 -30.15 -17.59 6.56
C GLY A 71 -29.48 -17.66 5.19
N LEU A 72 -28.15 -17.53 5.18
CA LEU A 72 -27.30 -17.63 3.98
C LEU A 72 -26.80 -19.06 3.77
#